data_AF-A0A962SWV5-F1
#
_entry.id   AF-A0A962SWV5-F1
#
_cell.length_a   1.000
_cell.length_b   1.000
_cell.length_c   1.000
_cell.angle_alpha   90.00
_cell.angle_beta   90.00
_cell.angle_gamma   90.00
#
_symmetry.space_group_name_H-M   'P 1'
#
loop_
_entity.id
_entity.type
_entity.pdbx_description
1 polymer ?
#
loop_
_entity_poly.entity_id
_entity_poly.type
_entity_poly.pdbx_seq_one_letter_code
_entity_poly.pdbx_strand_id
1 'polypeptide(L)'
;MKSNKQRRQEIKLRRIQRAQRQARRVTARPVDRPIGATTVTPALLRPTTSYGVPDFVRRGYYQDLPFRCKDCGRTEIWTAERQRWWYEVAQGDVWTTATRCRACRERERTRKTEARRIHLEG
;
A
#
# COMPACT_ATOMS: atom_id res chain seq x y z
N MET A 1 -39.01 -29.01 19.18
CA MET A 1 -38.92 -27.54 18.97
C MET A 1 -37.51 -27.07 19.32
N LYS A 2 -36.79 -26.37 18.43
CA LYS A 2 -35.46 -25.84 18.76
C LYS A 2 -35.59 -24.65 19.72
N SER A 3 -34.69 -24.56 20.69
CA SER A 3 -34.68 -23.44 21.65
C SER A 3 -34.47 -22.11 20.90
N ASN A 4 -35.10 -21.03 21.38
CA ASN A 4 -34.89 -19.68 20.86
C ASN A 4 -33.39 -19.29 20.78
N LYS A 5 -32.55 -19.81 21.69
CA LYS A 5 -31.10 -19.61 21.67
C LYS A 5 -30.44 -20.28 20.46
N GLN A 6 -30.83 -21.51 20.16
CA GLN A 6 -30.33 -22.27 18.99
C GLN A 6 -30.76 -21.60 17.68
N ARG A 7 -32.00 -21.11 17.60
CA ARG A 7 -32.51 -20.39 16.42
C ARG A 7 -31.75 -19.08 16.15
N ARG A 8 -31.40 -18.33 17.21
CA ARG A 8 -30.57 -17.10 17.09
C ARG A 8 -29.15 -17.40 16.59
N GLN A 9 -28.53 -18.48 17.07
CA GLN A 9 -27.20 -18.90 16.62
C GLN A 9 -27.20 -19.30 15.14
N GLU A 10 -28.18 -20.07 14.68
CA GLU A 10 -28.33 -20.43 13.26
C GLU A 10 -28.49 -19.18 12.36
N ILE A 11 -29.30 -18.22 12.77
CA ILE A 11 -29.48 -16.96 12.04
C ILE A 11 -28.15 -16.18 11.96
N LYS A 12 -27.39 -16.10 13.06
CA LYS A 12 -26.08 -15.45 13.08
C LYS A 12 -25.08 -16.14 12.15
N LEU A 13 -25.00 -17.46 12.18
CA LEU A 13 -24.12 -18.24 11.30
C LEU A 13 -24.49 -18.05 9.83
N ARG A 14 -25.79 -18.09 9.48
CA ARG A 14 -26.26 -17.83 8.11
C ARG A 14 -25.89 -16.43 7.64
N ARG A 15 -25.97 -15.41 8.51
CA ARG A 15 -25.54 -14.04 8.17
C ARG A 15 -24.05 -13.97 7.89
N ILE A 16 -23.21 -14.60 8.72
CA ILE A 16 -21.76 -14.68 8.51
C ILE A 16 -21.44 -15.40 7.19
N GLN A 17 -22.06 -16.55 6.92
CA GLN A 17 -21.86 -17.29 5.67
C GLN A 17 -22.30 -16.48 4.44
N ARG A 18 -23.41 -15.74 4.53
CA ARG A 18 -23.87 -14.86 3.44
C ARG A 18 -22.87 -13.72 3.20
N ALA A 19 -22.36 -13.09 4.25
CA ALA A 19 -21.33 -12.06 4.15
C ALA A 19 -20.04 -12.60 3.52
N GLN A 20 -19.57 -13.79 3.94
CA GLN A 20 -18.41 -14.45 3.35
C GLN A 20 -18.60 -14.77 1.86
N ARG A 21 -19.77 -15.30 1.46
CA ARG A 21 -20.08 -15.58 0.05
C ARG A 21 -20.11 -14.31 -0.80
N GLN A 22 -20.66 -13.21 -0.25
CA GLN A 22 -20.71 -11.93 -0.94
C GLN A 22 -19.30 -11.34 -1.11
N ALA A 23 -18.46 -11.38 -0.07
CA ALA A 23 -17.06 -10.99 -0.16
C ALA A 23 -16.29 -11.79 -1.23
N ARG A 24 -16.46 -13.13 -1.26
CA ARG A 24 -15.82 -13.98 -2.28
C ARG A 24 -16.26 -13.65 -3.70
N ARG A 25 -17.53 -13.29 -3.92
CA ARG A 25 -18.03 -12.86 -5.24
C ARG A 25 -17.42 -11.53 -5.70
N VAL A 26 -17.21 -10.59 -4.78
CA VAL A 26 -16.56 -9.31 -5.08
C VAL A 26 -15.10 -9.53 -5.47
N THR A 27 -14.38 -10.42 -4.78
CA THR A 27 -12.98 -10.75 -5.09
C THR A 27 -12.80 -11.62 -6.34
N ALA A 28 -13.85 -12.34 -6.78
CA ALA A 28 -13.79 -13.24 -7.93
C ALA A 28 -13.99 -12.55 -9.29
N ARG A 29 -14.37 -11.26 -9.31
CA ARG A 29 -14.37 -10.50 -10.56
C ARG A 29 -12.91 -10.30 -11.01
N PRO A 30 -12.53 -10.72 -12.24
CA PRO A 30 -11.23 -10.39 -12.79
C PRO A 30 -11.13 -8.86 -12.81
N VAL A 31 -10.17 -8.32 -12.07
CA VAL A 31 -9.81 -6.91 -12.21
C VAL A 31 -8.97 -6.87 -13.47
N ASP A 32 -9.49 -6.31 -14.57
CA ASP A 32 -8.71 -6.06 -15.78
C ASP A 32 -7.49 -5.23 -15.38
N ARG A 33 -6.34 -5.88 -15.33
CA ARG A 33 -5.12 -5.29 -14.81
C ARG A 33 -4.20 -4.95 -15.98
N PRO A 34 -3.66 -3.72 -16.04
CA PRO A 34 -2.64 -3.38 -17.02
C PRO A 34 -1.38 -4.24 -16.85
N ILE A 35 -0.75 -4.59 -17.96
CA ILE A 35 0.52 -5.32 -18.00
C ILE A 35 1.56 -4.55 -17.16
N GLY A 36 2.29 -5.25 -16.30
CA GLY A 36 3.30 -4.65 -15.41
C GLY A 36 2.78 -4.17 -14.05
N ALA A 37 1.49 -4.29 -13.73
CA ALA A 37 0.97 -3.91 -12.43
C ALA A 37 1.18 -5.00 -11.35
N THR A 38 1.45 -4.57 -10.12
CA THR A 38 1.76 -5.43 -8.96
C THR A 38 0.62 -5.40 -7.94
N THR A 39 0.28 -6.53 -7.30
CA THR A 39 -0.79 -6.61 -6.26
C THR A 39 -0.41 -5.85 -5.01
N VAL A 40 -1.37 -5.09 -4.52
CA VAL A 40 -1.32 -4.48 -3.19
C VAL A 40 -1.75 -5.53 -2.18
N THR A 41 -1.01 -5.63 -1.08
CA THR A 41 -1.37 -6.45 0.07
C THR A 41 -1.72 -5.51 1.23
N PRO A 42 -3.01 -5.13 1.42
CA PRO A 42 -3.39 -4.11 2.40
C PRO A 42 -2.95 -4.41 3.83
N ALA A 43 -2.85 -5.70 4.18
CA ALA A 43 -2.41 -6.14 5.50
C ALA A 43 -0.93 -5.84 5.81
N LEU A 44 -0.11 -5.57 4.80
CA LEU A 44 1.32 -5.23 4.95
C LEU A 44 1.57 -3.72 5.00
N LEU A 45 0.54 -2.91 4.73
CA LEU A 45 0.68 -1.45 4.73
C LEU A 45 0.82 -0.93 6.16
N ARG A 46 1.63 0.13 6.32
CA ARG A 46 1.71 0.84 7.59
C ARG A 46 0.31 1.34 8.00
N PRO A 47 -0.12 1.13 9.26
CA PRO A 47 -1.34 1.75 9.75
C PRO A 47 -1.28 3.27 9.57
N THR A 48 -2.35 3.84 9.02
CA THR A 48 -2.50 5.28 8.84
C THR A 48 -3.72 5.76 9.61
N THR A 49 -3.62 6.94 10.23
CA THR A 49 -4.73 7.60 10.93
C THR A 49 -5.57 8.46 9.99
N SER A 50 -5.20 8.55 8.70
CA SER A 50 -5.96 9.30 7.71
C SER A 50 -7.31 8.64 7.45
N TYR A 51 -8.35 9.46 7.33
CA TYR A 51 -9.71 9.01 6.97
C TYR A 51 -9.85 8.55 5.50
N GLY A 52 -8.84 8.78 4.65
CA GLY A 52 -8.86 8.43 3.23
C GLY A 52 -8.30 7.04 2.93
N VAL A 53 -8.78 6.44 1.85
CA VAL A 53 -8.20 5.23 1.25
C VAL A 53 -7.37 5.64 0.02
N PRO A 54 -6.05 5.38 0.01
CA PRO A 54 -5.20 5.71 -1.14
C PRO A 54 -5.69 5.03 -2.42
N ASP A 55 -5.54 5.70 -3.56
CA ASP A 55 -6.10 5.22 -4.82
C ASP A 55 -5.55 3.86 -5.25
N PHE A 56 -4.27 3.58 -5.01
CA PHE A 56 -3.68 2.27 -5.32
C PHE A 56 -4.29 1.14 -4.49
N VAL A 57 -4.69 1.41 -3.24
CA VAL A 57 -5.40 0.44 -2.38
C VAL A 57 -6.80 0.21 -2.90
N ARG A 58 -7.51 1.27 -3.31
CA ARG A 58 -8.85 1.18 -3.90
C ARG A 58 -8.84 0.39 -5.21
N ARG A 59 -7.83 0.59 -6.06
CA ARG A 59 -7.61 -0.17 -7.29
C ARG A 59 -7.15 -1.62 -7.01
N GLY A 60 -6.48 -1.86 -5.89
CA GLY A 60 -5.89 -3.16 -5.54
C GLY A 60 -4.55 -3.46 -6.23
N TYR A 61 -3.94 -2.46 -6.88
CA TYR A 61 -2.68 -2.65 -7.60
C TYR A 61 -1.84 -1.37 -7.73
N TYR A 62 -0.52 -1.58 -7.74
CA TYR A 62 0.48 -0.58 -8.13
C TYR A 62 0.64 -0.57 -9.64
N GLN A 63 0.93 0.60 -10.20
CA GLN A 63 1.17 0.83 -11.63
C GLN A 63 2.39 1.71 -11.79
N ASP A 64 3.12 1.60 -12.89
CA ASP A 64 4.26 2.48 -13.15
C ASP A 64 3.82 3.95 -13.23
N LEU A 65 4.49 4.81 -12.46
CA LEU A 65 4.20 6.24 -12.42
C LEU A 65 5.43 7.05 -12.81
N PRO A 66 5.38 7.85 -13.90
CA PRO A 66 6.46 8.76 -14.22
C PRO A 66 6.53 9.87 -13.15
N PHE A 67 7.73 10.26 -12.77
CA PHE A 67 7.96 11.40 -11.89
C PHE A 67 9.20 12.16 -12.35
N ARG A 68 9.24 13.45 -12.02
CA ARG A 68 10.41 14.30 -12.24
C ARG A 68 11.18 14.45 -10.94
N CYS A 69 12.48 14.16 -10.96
CA CYS A 69 13.34 14.38 -9.80
C CYS A 69 13.39 15.87 -9.49
N LYS A 70 13.06 16.25 -8.24
CA LYS A 70 13.05 17.66 -7.83
C LYS A 70 14.44 18.29 -7.72
N ASP A 71 15.49 17.49 -7.58
CA ASP A 71 16.86 18.02 -7.42
C ASP A 71 17.56 18.13 -8.78
N CYS A 72 17.59 17.07 -9.59
CA CYS A 72 18.29 17.06 -10.88
C CYS A 72 17.39 17.23 -12.12
N GLY A 73 16.07 17.27 -11.95
CA GLY A 73 15.12 17.49 -13.03
C GLY A 73 14.89 16.30 -13.98
N ARG A 74 15.63 15.19 -13.84
CA ARG A 74 15.48 13.99 -14.69
C ARG A 74 14.12 13.32 -14.48
N THR A 75 13.50 12.88 -15.57
CA THR A 75 12.30 12.04 -15.55
C THR A 75 12.68 10.58 -15.34
N GLU A 76 12.06 9.93 -14.36
CA GLU A 76 12.20 8.50 -14.09
C GLU A 76 10.82 7.87 -13.87
N ILE A 77 10.77 6.54 -13.94
CA ILE A 77 9.57 5.79 -13.62
C ILE A 77 9.69 5.24 -12.19
N TRP A 78 8.67 5.52 -11.39
CA TRP A 78 8.44 4.85 -10.13
C TRP A 78 7.69 3.55 -10.40
N THR A 79 8.44 2.47 -10.53
CA THR A 79 7.87 1.18 -10.93
C THR A 79 6.92 0.62 -9.88
N ALA A 80 5.96 -0.19 -10.32
CA ALA A 80 5.02 -0.89 -9.44
C ALA A 80 5.73 -1.72 -8.36
N GLU A 81 6.85 -2.35 -8.70
CA GLU A 81 7.69 -3.10 -7.76
C GLU A 81 8.34 -2.21 -6.70
N ARG A 82 8.86 -1.04 -7.10
CA ARG A 82 9.46 -0.07 -6.17
C ARG A 82 8.41 0.53 -5.24
N GLN A 83 7.18 0.73 -5.72
CA GLN A 83 6.05 1.14 -4.88
C GLN A 83 5.71 0.06 -3.86
N ARG A 84 5.58 -1.20 -4.29
CA ARG A 84 5.34 -2.33 -3.39
C ARG A 84 6.40 -2.39 -2.30
N TRP A 85 7.69 -2.34 -2.67
CA TRP A 85 8.77 -2.34 -1.68
C TRP A 85 8.66 -1.16 -0.71
N TRP A 86 8.38 0.05 -1.21
CA TRP A 86 8.28 1.24 -0.36
C TRP A 86 7.15 1.13 0.67
N TYR A 87 5.95 0.77 0.23
CA TYR A 87 4.77 0.77 1.11
C TYR A 87 4.66 -0.48 1.98
N GLU A 88 5.01 -1.66 1.46
CA GLU A 88 4.82 -2.93 2.17
C GLU A 88 6.06 -3.36 2.96
N VAL A 89 7.27 -3.10 2.45
CA VAL A 89 8.52 -3.55 3.08
C VAL A 89 9.16 -2.44 3.90
N ALA A 90 9.37 -1.27 3.30
CA ALA A 90 9.99 -0.13 3.98
C ALA A 90 9.03 0.63 4.91
N GLN A 91 7.75 0.23 4.96
CA GLN A 91 6.71 0.86 5.79
C GLN A 91 6.60 2.38 5.53
N GLY A 92 6.84 2.79 4.28
CA GLY A 92 6.68 4.16 3.83
C GLY A 92 5.25 4.64 4.00
N ASP A 93 5.09 5.95 4.21
CA ASP A 93 3.76 6.52 4.35
C ASP A 93 2.97 6.40 3.03
N VAL A 94 1.75 5.86 3.10
CA VAL A 94 0.89 5.59 1.93
C VAL A 94 0.55 6.84 1.11
N TRP A 95 0.71 8.04 1.68
CA TRP A 95 0.47 9.31 0.99
C TRP A 95 1.72 9.91 0.35
N THR A 96 2.89 9.27 0.51
CA THR A 96 4.14 9.73 -0.10
C THR A 96 4.34 9.16 -1.49
N THR A 97 5.01 9.93 -2.35
CA THR A 97 5.38 9.52 -3.70
C THR A 97 6.89 9.64 -3.96
N ALA A 98 7.38 8.99 -5.02
CA ALA A 98 8.75 9.19 -5.46
C ALA A 98 8.96 10.62 -6.00
N THR A 99 9.84 11.38 -5.34
CA THR A 99 10.17 12.76 -5.71
C THR A 99 11.63 12.95 -6.12
N ARG A 100 12.46 11.93 -5.91
CA ARG A 100 13.90 11.94 -6.20
C ARG A 100 14.32 10.67 -6.90
N CYS A 101 15.19 10.81 -7.89
CA CYS A 101 15.86 9.69 -8.54
C CYS A 101 16.77 8.95 -7.55
N ARG A 102 17.22 7.75 -7.93
CA ARG A 102 18.09 6.92 -7.09
C ARG A 102 19.37 7.67 -6.67
N ALA A 103 20.07 8.29 -7.62
CA ALA A 103 21.31 9.01 -7.36
C ALA A 103 21.11 10.18 -6.38
N CYS A 104 20.06 11.00 -6.56
CA CYS A 104 19.75 12.10 -5.64
C CYS A 104 19.31 11.60 -4.26
N ARG A 105 18.63 10.45 -4.19
CA ARG A 105 18.25 9.83 -2.91
C ARG A 105 19.47 9.32 -2.14
N GLU A 106 20.44 8.73 -2.83
CA GLU A 106 21.70 8.28 -2.22
C GLU A 106 22.49 9.49 -1.67
N ARG A 107 22.64 10.56 -2.46
CA ARG A 107 23.29 11.81 -2.00
C ARG A 107 22.62 12.39 -0.75
N GLU A 108 21.29 12.46 -0.74
CA GLU A 108 20.55 12.97 0.42
C GLU A 108 20.69 12.07 1.65
N ARG A 109 20.80 10.75 1.47
CA ARG A 109 21.09 9.83 2.58
C ARG A 109 22.47 10.10 3.17
N THR A 110 23.50 10.24 2.33
CA THR A 110 24.86 10.57 2.77
C THR A 110 24.90 11.88 3.55
N ARG A 111 24.25 12.94 3.04
CA ARG A 111 24.15 14.23 3.73
C ARG A 111 23.53 14.11 5.11
N LYS A 112 22.42 13.36 5.24
CA LYS A 112 21.74 13.16 6.52
C LYS A 112 22.55 12.32 7.50
N THR A 113 23.25 11.29 7.01
CA THR A 113 24.10 10.47 7.87
C THR A 113 25.29 11.26 8.40
N GLU A 114 25.89 12.12 7.56
CA GLU A 114 26.98 13.00 7.99
C GLU A 114 26.51 14.03 9.01
N ALA A 115 25.38 14.70 8.75
CA ALA A 115 24.80 15.65 9.71
C ALA A 115 24.48 14.98 11.07
N ARG A 116 23.97 13.73 11.04
CA ARG A 116 23.71 12.96 12.26
C ARG A 116 25.00 12.59 12.98
N ARG A 117 26.07 12.23 12.25
CA ARG A 117 27.39 11.94 12.83
C ARG A 117 27.94 13.16 13.55
N ILE A 118 27.95 14.33 12.89
CA ILE A 118 28.43 15.59 13.48
C ILE A 118 27.66 15.93 14.75
N HIS A 119 26.33 15.78 14.76
CA HIS A 119 25.50 16.05 15.94
C HIS A 119 25.75 15.08 17.12
N LEU A 120 26.22 13.86 16.86
CA LEU A 120 26.50 12.89 17.92
C LEU A 120 27.93 13.00 18.46
N GLU A 121 28.86 13.54 17.66
CA GLU A 121 30.29 13.67 18.00
C GLU A 121 30.65 15.02 18.63
N GLY A 122 29.83 16.05 18.42
CA GLY A 122 29.99 17.39 19.03
C GLY A 122 29.00 17.63 20.16
#